data_AF-A0A915I565-F1
#
_entry.id   AF-A0A915I565-F1
#
_cell.length_a   1.000
_cell.length_b   1.000
_cell.length_c   1.000
_cell.angle_alpha   90.00
_cell.angle_beta   90.00
_cell.angle_gamma   90.00
#
_symmetry.space_group_name_H-M   'P 1'
#
loop_
_entity.id
_entity.type
_entity.pdbx_description
1 polymer ?
#
loop_
_entity_poly.entity_id
_entity_poly.type
_entity_poly.pdbx_seq_one_letter_code
_entity_poly.pdbx_strand_id
1 'polypeptide(L)'
;MVEVESSSTVSFLPEEIVQLGTKYGVAVDESCNDEPSFQRVVVELKKSIRGLIAKEMRLKEGYENLRRATKDRKHSDYLKRDLREISDRIDEMHSDVQTLDIYFTGAVCKYLDTSMIAQICAN
;
A
#
# COMPACT_ATOMS: atom_id res chain seq x y z
N MET A 1 -40.64 24.08 -4.41
CA MET A 1 -39.85 23.69 -5.59
C MET A 1 -38.42 23.63 -5.11
N VAL A 2 -37.87 22.42 -5.09
CA VAL A 2 -36.58 22.10 -4.47
C VAL A 2 -35.50 22.38 -5.50
N GLU A 3 -34.55 23.26 -5.21
CA GLU A 3 -33.24 23.21 -5.85
C GLU A 3 -32.24 22.80 -4.79
N VAL A 4 -31.79 21.56 -4.98
CA VAL A 4 -30.84 20.83 -4.16
C VAL A 4 -29.50 21.55 -4.27
N GLU A 5 -29.00 22.06 -3.15
CA GLU A 5 -27.59 22.46 -3.03
C GLU A 5 -26.74 21.21 -3.26
N SER A 6 -26.10 21.16 -4.43
CA SER A 6 -25.12 20.15 -4.81
C SER A 6 -23.90 20.29 -3.91
N SER A 7 -23.97 19.68 -2.73
CA SER A 7 -22.87 19.48 -1.80
C SER A 7 -21.71 18.85 -2.56
N SER A 8 -20.71 19.65 -2.88
CA SER A 8 -19.47 19.23 -3.50
C SER A 8 -18.66 18.49 -2.45
N THR A 9 -18.93 17.19 -2.29
CA THR A 9 -18.01 16.29 -1.60
C THR A 9 -16.76 16.17 -2.46
N VAL A 10 -15.79 17.07 -2.25
CA VAL A 10 -14.46 16.94 -2.85
C VAL A 10 -13.79 15.74 -2.19
N SER A 11 -13.98 14.58 -2.80
CA SER A 11 -13.32 13.34 -2.45
C SER A 11 -11.85 13.45 -2.85
N PHE A 12 -11.01 13.77 -1.87
CA PHE A 12 -9.57 13.73 -2.03
C PHE A 12 -9.12 12.29 -1.78
N LEU A 13 -8.62 11.62 -2.83
CA LEU A 13 -7.93 10.34 -2.65
C LEU A 13 -6.71 10.57 -1.74
N PRO A 14 -6.48 9.71 -0.72
CA PRO A 14 -5.30 9.82 0.11
C PRO A 14 -4.04 9.77 -0.75
N GLU A 15 -3.11 10.69 -0.49
CA GLU A 15 -1.88 10.84 -1.28
C GLU A 15 -1.08 9.52 -1.31
N GLU A 16 -1.08 8.80 -0.19
CA GLU A 16 -0.41 7.51 -0.05
C GLU A 16 -0.95 6.47 -1.04
N ILE A 17 -2.26 6.45 -1.31
CA ILE A 17 -2.86 5.50 -2.26
C ILE A 17 -2.42 5.83 -3.69
N VAL A 18 -2.33 7.11 -4.04
CA VAL A 18 -1.88 7.57 -5.37
C VAL A 18 -0.39 7.25 -5.57
N GLN A 19 0.43 7.46 -4.54
CA GLN A 19 1.86 7.12 -4.56
C GLN A 19 2.08 5.61 -4.72
N LEU A 20 1.35 4.79 -3.95
CA LEU A 20 1.41 3.33 -4.06
C LEU A 20 0.88 2.82 -5.40
N GLY A 21 -0.18 3.44 -5.94
CA GLY A 21 -0.67 3.25 -7.30
C GLY A 21 0.45 3.38 -8.33
N THR A 22 1.12 4.53 -8.31
CA THR A 22 2.25 4.83 -9.20
C THR A 22 3.41 3.85 -9.01
N LYS A 23 3.78 3.56 -7.76
CA LYS A 23 4.90 2.67 -7.42
C LYS A 23 4.69 1.23 -7.92
N TYR A 24 3.47 0.73 -7.84
CA TYR A 24 3.14 -0.66 -8.17
C TYR A 24 2.42 -0.86 -9.51
N GLY A 25 2.25 0.23 -10.28
CA GLY A 25 1.62 0.20 -11.60
C GLY A 25 0.14 -0.15 -11.57
N VAL A 26 -0.57 0.19 -10.49
CA VAL A 26 -2.03 0.06 -10.40
C VAL A 26 -2.64 1.40 -10.77
N ALA A 27 -3.59 1.40 -11.70
CA ALA A 27 -4.28 2.61 -12.12
C ALA A 27 -5.13 3.14 -10.96
N VAL A 28 -4.85 4.37 -10.56
CA VAL A 28 -5.64 5.13 -9.59
C VAL A 28 -6.07 6.40 -10.30
N ASP A 29 -7.37 6.56 -10.54
CA ASP A 29 -7.93 7.72 -11.22
C ASP A 29 -9.03 8.38 -10.37
N GLU A 30 -9.50 9.55 -10.80
CA GLU A 30 -10.55 10.30 -10.12
C GLU A 30 -11.91 9.57 -10.09
N SER A 31 -12.09 8.53 -10.90
CA SER A 31 -13.29 7.68 -10.84
C SER A 31 -13.28 6.75 -9.64
N CYS A 32 -12.13 6.57 -8.97
CA CYS A 32 -11.99 5.76 -7.77
C CYS A 32 -12.51 6.45 -6.49
N ASN A 33 -13.20 7.57 -6.64
CA ASN A 33 -13.72 8.39 -5.55
C ASN A 33 -14.99 7.84 -4.90
N ASP A 34 -15.67 6.87 -5.52
CA ASP A 34 -16.74 6.13 -4.88
C ASP A 34 -16.18 4.98 -4.02
N GLU A 35 -16.81 4.76 -2.86
CA GLU A 35 -16.39 3.75 -1.88
C GLU A 35 -16.12 2.36 -2.49
N PRO A 36 -16.98 1.77 -3.36
CA PRO A 36 -16.70 0.46 -3.91
C PRO A 36 -15.53 0.45 -4.91
N SER A 37 -15.33 1.50 -5.70
CA SER A 37 -14.15 1.62 -6.58
C SER A 37 -12.87 1.83 -5.78
N PHE A 38 -12.90 2.65 -4.72
CA PHE A 38 -11.77 2.84 -3.81
C PHE A 38 -11.34 1.52 -3.17
N GLN A 39 -12.28 0.74 -2.62
CA GLN A 39 -11.98 -0.55 -2.01
C GLN A 39 -11.42 -1.55 -3.02
N ARG A 40 -11.90 -1.54 -4.28
CA ARG A 40 -11.32 -2.36 -5.36
C ARG A 40 -9.86 -2.02 -5.61
N VAL A 41 -9.52 -0.74 -5.73
CA VAL A 41 -8.14 -0.28 -5.92
C VAL A 41 -7.24 -0.74 -4.78
N VAL A 42 -7.69 -0.57 -3.53
CA VAL A 42 -6.93 -1.03 -2.33
C VAL A 42 -6.69 -2.54 -2.36
N VAL A 43 -7.70 -3.33 -2.75
CA VAL A 43 -7.57 -4.80 -2.87
C VAL A 43 -6.62 -5.18 -4.01
N GLU A 44 -6.70 -4.52 -5.17
CA GLU A 44 -5.80 -4.76 -6.30
C GLU A 44 -4.36 -4.41 -5.97
N LEU A 45 -4.11 -3.27 -5.32
CA LEU A 45 -2.80 -2.88 -4.81
C LEU A 45 -2.24 -3.94 -3.86
N LYS A 46 -3.01 -4.36 -2.85
CA LYS A 46 -2.59 -5.41 -1.91
C LYS A 46 -2.24 -6.71 -2.63
N LYS A 47 -3.03 -7.11 -3.63
CA LYS A 47 -2.77 -8.31 -4.43
C LYS A 47 -1.48 -8.17 -5.25
N SER A 48 -1.25 -7.01 -5.87
CA SER A 48 -0.03 -6.71 -6.64
C SER A 48 1.21 -6.81 -5.75
N ILE A 49 1.20 -6.11 -4.61
CA ILE A 49 2.34 -6.07 -3.68
C ILE A 49 2.62 -7.45 -3.08
N ARG A 50 1.60 -8.20 -2.65
CA ARG A 50 1.77 -9.58 -2.15
C ARG A 50 2.39 -10.50 -3.20
N GLY A 51 2.05 -10.31 -4.47
CA GLY A 51 2.68 -11.03 -5.58
C GLY A 51 4.16 -10.69 -5.73
N LEU A 52 4.55 -9.42 -5.54
CA LEU A 52 5.95 -8.98 -5.58
C LEU A 52 6.74 -9.49 -4.36
N ILE A 53 6.16 -9.45 -3.16
CA ILE A 53 6.77 -10.05 -1.96
C ILE A 53 7.08 -11.53 -2.21
N ALA A 54 6.14 -12.29 -2.76
CA ALA A 54 6.37 -13.70 -3.07
C ALA A 54 7.52 -13.91 -4.08
N LYS A 55 7.69 -12.99 -5.05
CA LYS A 55 8.81 -13.04 -6.00
C LYS A 55 10.14 -12.71 -5.31
N GLU A 56 10.22 -11.65 -4.52
CA GLU A 56 11.44 -11.29 -3.78
C GLU A 56 11.82 -12.38 -2.76
N MET A 57 10.85 -13.03 -2.10
CA MET A 57 11.12 -14.16 -1.20
C MET A 57 11.74 -15.36 -1.93
N ARG A 58 11.28 -15.67 -3.14
CA ARG A 58 11.89 -16.71 -3.98
C ARG A 58 13.30 -16.34 -4.42
N LEU A 59 13.52 -15.07 -4.77
CA LEU A 59 14.87 -14.56 -5.07
C LEU A 59 15.78 -14.69 -3.86
N LYS A 60 15.32 -14.26 -2.67
CA LYS A 60 16.05 -14.39 -1.41
C LYS A 60 16.48 -15.83 -1.14
N GLU A 61 15.57 -16.79 -1.31
CA GLU A 61 15.88 -18.21 -1.18
C GLU A 61 16.96 -18.66 -2.18
N GLY A 62 16.85 -18.24 -3.44
CA GLY A 62 17.87 -18.50 -4.47
C GLY A 62 19.25 -17.93 -4.10
N TYR A 63 19.30 -16.70 -3.60
CA TYR A 63 20.55 -16.06 -3.16
C TYR A 63 21.14 -16.70 -1.91
N GLU A 64 20.30 -17.14 -0.97
CA GLU A 64 20.75 -17.93 0.19
C GLU A 64 21.39 -19.24 -0.25
N ASN A 65 20.79 -19.93 -1.21
CA ASN A 65 21.33 -21.16 -1.78
C ASN A 65 22.66 -20.91 -2.50
N LEU A 66 22.75 -19.85 -3.32
CA LEU A 66 23.99 -19.42 -3.96
C LEU A 66 25.09 -19.10 -2.93
N ARG A 67 24.74 -18.39 -1.85
CA ARG A 67 25.69 -18.04 -0.77
C ARG A 67 26.23 -19.29 -0.08
N ARG A 68 25.38 -20.30 0.18
CA ARG A 68 25.79 -21.58 0.78
C ARG A 68 26.72 -22.38 -0.13
N ALA A 69 26.49 -22.34 -1.44
CA ALA A 69 27.34 -23.03 -2.43
C ALA A 69 28.66 -22.30 -2.70
N THR A 70 28.72 -21.00 -2.43
CA THR A 70 29.88 -20.15 -2.73
C THR A 70 30.98 -20.33 -1.67
N LYS A 71 32.16 -20.78 -2.12
CA LYS A 71 33.36 -20.92 -1.28
C LYS A 71 34.27 -19.68 -1.31
N ASP A 72 34.16 -18.85 -2.34
CA ASP A 72 34.97 -17.64 -2.48
C ASP A 72 34.49 -16.53 -1.54
N ARG A 73 35.41 -15.93 -0.79
CA ARG A 73 35.07 -14.91 0.22
C ARG A 73 34.48 -13.65 -0.40
N LYS A 74 35.03 -13.15 -1.51
CA LYS A 74 34.56 -11.91 -2.13
C LYS A 74 33.14 -12.08 -2.65
N HIS A 75 32.87 -13.18 -3.35
CA HIS A 75 31.53 -13.50 -3.84
C HIS A 75 30.54 -13.69 -2.67
N SER A 76 30.96 -14.34 -1.58
CA SER A 76 30.13 -14.47 -0.38
C SER A 76 29.74 -13.10 0.20
N ASP A 77 30.66 -12.14 0.22
CA ASP A 77 30.38 -10.80 0.75
C ASP A 77 29.46 -9.97 -0.16
N TYR A 78 29.57 -10.12 -1.49
CA TYR A 78 28.58 -9.55 -2.42
C TYR A 78 27.19 -10.13 -2.20
N LEU A 79 27.08 -11.47 -2.14
CA LEU A 79 25.80 -12.13 -1.90
C LEU A 79 25.16 -11.74 -0.56
N LYS A 80 25.97 -11.45 0.47
CA LYS A 80 25.45 -10.90 1.74
C LYS A 80 24.88 -9.50 1.59
N ARG A 81 25.45 -8.64 0.74
CA ARG A 81 24.89 -7.32 0.45
C ARG A 81 23.57 -7.46 -0.29
N ASP A 82 23.54 -8.27 -1.35
CA ASP A 82 22.33 -8.50 -2.14
C ASP A 82 21.19 -9.06 -1.27
N LEU A 83 21.50 -9.99 -0.36
CA LEU A 83 20.52 -10.53 0.59
C LEU A 83 19.96 -9.52 1.57
N ARG A 84 20.76 -8.53 2.00
CA ARG A 84 20.27 -7.42 2.82
C ARG A 84 19.33 -6.55 2.00
N GLU A 85 19.75 -6.15 0.80
CA GLU A 85 18.93 -5.32 -0.09
C GLU A 85 17.61 -6.00 -0.47
N ILE A 86 17.60 -7.32 -0.75
CA ILE A 86 16.36 -8.08 -0.97
C ILE A 86 15.49 -8.08 0.28
N SER A 87 16.08 -8.24 1.47
CA SER A 87 15.32 -8.22 2.73
C SER A 87 14.71 -6.84 3.00
N ASP A 88 15.47 -5.77 2.79
CA ASP A 88 15.00 -4.40 2.98
C ASP A 88 13.82 -4.09 2.04
N ARG A 89 13.89 -4.53 0.77
CA ARG A 89 12.75 -4.41 -0.18
C ARG A 89 11.52 -5.19 0.26
N ILE A 90 11.70 -6.39 0.83
CA ILE A 90 10.59 -7.19 1.36
C ILE A 90 9.92 -6.47 2.54
N ASP A 91 10.71 -5.91 3.45
CA ASP A 91 10.20 -5.18 4.62
C ASP A 91 9.48 -3.89 4.22
N GLU A 92 10.00 -3.17 3.22
CA GLU A 92 9.35 -2.00 2.62
C GLU A 92 7.98 -2.39 2.02
N MET A 93 7.92 -3.44 1.19
CA MET A 93 6.66 -3.92 0.63
C MET A 93 5.66 -4.40 1.70
N HIS A 94 6.16 -5.00 2.79
CA HIS A 94 5.29 -5.36 3.92
C HIS A 94 4.71 -4.13 4.61
N SER A 95 5.49 -3.07 4.76
CA SER A 95 5.03 -1.79 5.30
C SER A 95 3.95 -1.17 4.40
N ASP A 96 4.12 -1.23 3.08
CA ASP A 96 3.11 -0.76 2.13
C ASP A 96 1.81 -1.56 2.20
N VAL A 97 1.89 -2.89 2.37
CA VAL A 97 0.70 -3.72 2.62
C VAL A 97 0.00 -3.32 3.93
N GLN A 98 0.76 -3.04 4.99
CA GLN A 98 0.19 -2.58 6.26
C GLN A 98 -0.53 -1.24 6.09
N THR A 99 0.06 -0.29 5.36
CA THR A 99 -0.60 0.98 5.00
C THR A 99 -1.95 0.71 4.34
N LEU A 100 -2.00 -0.17 3.34
CA LEU A 100 -3.26 -0.54 2.66
C LEU A 100 -4.26 -1.27 3.55
N ASP A 101 -3.80 -2.04 4.54
CA ASP A 101 -4.67 -2.69 5.52
C ASP A 101 -5.42 -1.66 6.39
N ILE A 102 -4.83 -0.51 6.69
CA ILE A 102 -5.48 0.58 7.44
C ILE A 102 -6.68 1.13 6.66
N TYR A 103 -6.55 1.34 5.35
CA TYR A 103 -7.64 1.80 4.49
C TYR A 103 -8.69 0.71 4.26
N PHE A 104 -8.28 -0.56 4.12
CA PHE A 104 -9.20 -1.67 3.93
C PHE A 104 -10.04 -1.97 5.17
N THR A 105 -9.45 -1.93 6.36
CA THR A 105 -10.14 -2.22 7.63
C THR A 105 -10.95 -1.05 8.16
N GLY A 106 -10.90 0.11 7.49
CA GLY A 106 -11.51 1.32 7.99
C GLY A 106 -10.88 1.79 9.30
N ALA A 107 -9.61 1.47 9.58
CA ALA A 107 -8.93 1.99 10.76
C ALA A 107 -8.70 3.52 10.68
N VAL A 108 -8.79 4.11 9.47
CA VAL A 108 -8.93 5.57 9.25
C VAL A 108 -10.39 6.05 9.32
N CYS A 109 -11.37 5.14 9.41
CA CYS A 109 -12.79 5.45 9.66
C CYS A 109 -13.04 5.85 11.13
N LYS A 110 -12.22 6.75 11.64
CA LYS A 110 -12.61 7.73 12.67
C LYS A 110 -12.71 9.15 12.10
N TYR A 111 -12.38 9.37 10.83
CA TYR A 111 -12.48 10.67 10.17
C TYR A 111 -13.78 10.88 9.37
N LEU A 112 -14.68 9.89 9.35
CA LEU A 112 -15.97 9.97 8.64
C LEU A 112 -17.20 10.06 9.56
N ASP A 113 -17.02 10.37 10.85
CA ASP A 113 -18.13 10.76 11.71
C ASP A 113 -18.06 12.26 12.04
N THR A 114 -18.16 13.09 11.00
CA THR A 114 -18.37 14.55 11.14
C THR A 114 -19.66 14.90 11.84
N SER A 115 -20.57 13.93 12.09
CA SER A 115 -21.76 14.14 12.92
C SER A 115 -21.41 14.51 14.37
N MET A 116 -20.24 14.08 14.88
CA MET A 116 -19.82 14.37 16.24
C MET A 116 -19.25 15.79 16.41
N ILE A 117 -18.68 16.39 15.36
CA ILE A 117 -18.13 17.76 15.43
C ILE A 117 -19.27 18.80 15.41
N ALA A 118 -20.39 18.51 14.73
CA ALA A 118 -21.53 19.43 14.66
C ALA A 118 -22.30 19.58 15.99
N GLN A 119 -22.23 18.61 16.91
CA GLN A 119 -22.93 18.67 18.20
C GLN A 119 -22.18 19.48 19.28
N ILE A 120 -20.89 19.73 19.12
CA ILE A 120 -20.10 20.51 20.09
C ILE A 120 -20.26 22.02 19.86
N CYS A 121 -20.59 22.45 18.63
CA CYS A 121 -20.73 23.86 18.28
C CYS A 121 -22.17 24.40 18.40
N ALA A 122 -23.11 23.60 18.91
CA ALA A 122 -24.53 23.96 19.03
C ALA A 122 -24.99 24.19 20.50
N ASN A 123 -24.08 24.64 21.37
CA ASN A 123 -24.39 25.02 22.75
C ASN A 123 -23.78 26.39 23.08
#